data_AF-X1S2K3-F1
#
_entry.id   AF-X1S2K3-F1
#
_cell.length_a   1.000
_cell.length_b   1.000
_cell.length_c   1.000
_cell.angle_alpha   90.00
_cell.angle_beta   90.00
_cell.angle_gamma   90.00
#
_symmetry.space_group_name_H-M   'P 1'
#
loop_
_entity.id
_entity.type
_entity.pdbx_description
1 polymer ?
#
loop_
_entity_poly.entity_id
_entity_poly.type
_entity_poly.pdbx_seq_one_letter_code
_entity_poly.pdbx_strand_id
1 'polypeptide(L)'
;GIVEKIKGGTASLFKIALNNALSDKGRRDMANLRDFFEIPYNVLELDSTKKTTPLPPTEKSVEEILTNDETFIKAVSKYEKRVEQIELSKMVMRSFLYNEILVSEAGTGTGKTFAYLIPSMLWSNFSNERILISTYTKNLEDQLFHKDIINISAGLSVKFKAVLIKGRKNYLCVKRWDDMFSVNFTSLNKDEKKSLPNLVIWQELTKTGDISENSSFWLHDNLSLWSKLSCDAMDCEMNKCPYFHECYLTRIRREAQEANIVVINHSLLFSDLNAEQKILGEYNRLIIDEAHNLEKAATDFLGTTVTSWQIKNVLDRLYKREKGLFVRMRNIITVIGKKIKNIPLDDLTKCIVSVDKAKTLLMEISQRIADEVEKSEYSGKLRLKEGDSLVEEIKPLNEALYS
;
A
#
# COMPACT_ATOMS: atom_id res chain seq x y z
N GLY A 1 10.28 -3.49 37.94
CA GLY A 1 10.15 -2.03 37.87
C GLY A 1 9.07 -1.60 36.89
N ILE A 2 9.40 -1.42 35.61
CA ILE A 2 8.48 -0.91 34.57
C ILE A 2 7.36 -1.92 34.20
N VAL A 3 7.61 -3.21 34.39
CA VAL A 3 6.68 -4.30 34.01
C VAL A 3 5.51 -4.48 34.99
N GLU A 4 5.61 -4.02 36.24
CA GLU A 4 4.55 -4.20 37.26
C GLU A 4 3.51 -3.07 37.31
N LYS A 5 3.76 -1.92 36.66
CA LYS A 5 2.83 -0.77 36.62
C LYS A 5 1.85 -0.79 35.42
N ILE A 6 1.82 -1.88 34.65
CA ILE A 6 1.08 -2.03 33.38
C ILE A 6 -0.39 -2.49 33.62
N LYS A 7 -1.13 -1.84 34.52
CA LYS A 7 -2.55 -2.19 34.82
C LYS A 7 -3.58 -1.11 34.51
N GLY A 8 -3.21 0.04 33.95
CA GLY A 8 -4.17 1.06 33.49
C GLY A 8 -3.64 1.85 32.30
N GLY A 9 -4.32 1.82 31.15
CA GLY A 9 -4.12 2.75 30.03
C GLY A 9 -2.67 2.89 29.52
N THR A 10 -2.18 1.90 28.79
CA THR A 10 -0.79 1.72 28.36
C THR A 10 -0.31 2.68 27.26
N ALA A 11 -1.18 3.20 26.40
CA ALA A 11 -0.77 4.25 25.45
C ALA A 11 -0.40 5.54 26.20
N SER A 12 -1.19 5.91 27.21
CA SER A 12 -0.93 7.06 28.08
C SER A 12 0.32 6.84 28.94
N LEU A 13 0.51 5.68 29.58
CA LEU A 13 1.64 5.47 30.48
C LEU A 13 3.00 5.29 29.79
N PHE A 14 3.07 4.68 28.61
CA PHE A 14 4.33 4.66 27.85
C PHE A 14 4.64 6.03 27.26
N LYS A 15 3.62 6.77 26.81
CA LYS A 15 3.73 8.17 26.39
C LYS A 15 4.11 9.10 27.54
N ILE A 16 3.60 8.86 28.75
CA ILE A 16 3.99 9.55 30.00
C ILE A 16 5.39 9.11 30.43
N ALA A 17 5.77 7.83 30.32
CA ALA A 17 7.11 7.36 30.65
C ALA A 17 8.17 7.89 29.67
N LEU A 18 7.85 7.94 28.38
CA LEU A 18 8.66 8.56 27.34
C LEU A 18 8.74 10.08 27.57
N ASN A 19 7.60 10.75 27.82
CA ASN A 19 7.55 12.19 28.15
C ASN A 19 8.15 12.55 29.52
N ASN A 20 8.28 11.60 30.45
CA ASN A 20 8.94 11.81 31.75
C ASN A 20 10.42 11.46 31.69
N ALA A 21 10.82 10.51 30.84
CA ALA A 21 12.22 10.22 30.54
C ALA A 21 12.87 11.34 29.70
N LEU A 22 12.08 11.95 28.82
CA LEU A 22 12.41 13.17 28.11
C LEU A 22 12.03 14.36 29.01
N SER A 23 12.97 14.83 29.85
CA SER A 23 12.80 16.03 30.71
C SER A 23 12.24 17.26 29.96
N ASP A 24 11.92 18.37 30.63
CA ASP A 24 11.52 19.64 29.97
C ASP A 24 12.53 20.13 28.88
N LYS A 25 13.79 19.65 28.91
CA LYS A 25 14.74 19.78 27.79
C LYS A 25 14.44 18.84 26.61
N GLY A 26 14.06 17.59 26.89
CA GLY A 26 13.69 16.56 25.91
C GLY A 26 12.48 16.90 25.02
N ARG A 27 11.54 17.73 25.49
CA ARG A 27 10.45 18.26 24.63
C ARG A 27 10.94 19.30 23.62
N ARG A 28 11.92 20.14 23.99
CA ARG A 28 12.64 21.00 23.01
C ARG A 28 13.50 20.15 22.09
N ASP A 29 14.09 19.08 22.59
CA ASP A 29 14.87 18.13 21.79
C ASP A 29 14.01 17.23 20.89
N MET A 30 12.69 17.12 21.09
CA MET A 30 11.80 16.43 20.14
C MET A 30 11.63 17.22 18.83
N ALA A 31 11.62 18.56 18.91
CA ALA A 31 11.70 19.41 17.73
C ALA A 31 13.06 19.20 17.03
N ASN A 32 14.15 19.16 17.80
CA ASN A 32 15.48 18.86 17.27
C ASN A 32 15.58 17.42 16.70
N LEU A 33 14.87 16.42 17.26
CA LEU A 33 14.85 15.04 16.76
C LEU A 33 14.15 14.94 15.40
N ARG A 34 13.12 15.76 15.15
CA ARG A 34 12.52 15.89 13.81
C ARG A 34 13.49 16.49 12.80
N ASP A 35 14.44 17.31 13.25
CA ASP A 35 15.52 17.84 12.41
C ASP A 35 16.67 16.82 12.21
N PHE A 36 16.86 15.89 13.15
CA PHE A 36 17.84 14.78 13.04
C PHE A 36 17.37 13.63 12.15
N PHE A 37 16.07 13.37 12.07
CA PHE A 37 15.48 12.35 11.21
C PHE A 37 14.67 13.01 10.11
N GLU A 38 15.24 13.12 8.92
CA GLU A 38 14.54 13.62 7.73
C GLU A 38 13.46 12.59 7.35
N ILE A 39 12.25 12.77 7.88
CA ILE A 39 11.12 11.88 7.60
C ILE A 39 10.53 12.28 6.25
N PRO A 40 10.51 11.36 5.26
CA PRO A 40 9.92 11.65 3.97
C PRO A 40 8.45 12.01 4.17
N TYR A 41 8.02 13.09 3.52
CA TYR A 41 6.64 13.55 3.59
C TYR A 41 5.98 13.29 2.25
N ASN A 42 4.92 12.49 2.23
CA ASN A 42 4.20 12.11 0.99
C ASN A 42 3.28 13.23 0.45
N VAL A 43 3.44 14.47 0.93
CA VAL A 43 2.77 15.65 0.43
C VAL A 43 3.84 16.71 0.18
N LEU A 44 3.89 17.24 -1.03
CA LEU A 44 4.80 18.30 -1.42
C LEU A 44 3.95 19.52 -1.78
N GLU A 45 4.14 20.61 -1.05
CA GLU A 45 3.54 21.90 -1.38
C GLU A 45 4.66 22.89 -1.68
N LEU A 46 4.65 23.42 -2.90
CA LEU A 46 5.60 24.43 -3.33
C LEU A 46 4.82 25.67 -3.75
N ASP A 47 5.08 26.76 -3.04
CA ASP A 47 4.55 28.08 -3.36
C ASP A 47 5.51 28.81 -4.29
N SER A 48 5.02 29.28 -5.44
CA SER A 48 5.82 30.17 -6.28
C SER A 48 5.88 31.57 -5.65
N THR A 49 7.08 32.15 -5.62
CA THR A 49 7.30 33.54 -5.17
C THR A 49 6.77 34.57 -6.16
N LYS A 50 6.47 34.17 -7.41
CA LYS A 50 5.95 35.02 -8.48
C LYS A 50 4.47 34.69 -8.75
N LYS A 51 3.60 35.65 -8.44
CA LYS A 51 2.19 35.67 -8.88
C LYS A 51 2.13 36.10 -10.35
N THR A 52 2.35 35.18 -11.27
CA THR A 52 2.00 35.40 -12.69
C THR A 52 0.86 34.47 -13.06
N THR A 53 -0.19 35.01 -13.69
CA THR A 53 -1.23 34.20 -14.32
C THR A 53 -0.57 33.25 -15.32
N PRO A 54 -0.79 31.93 -15.19
CA PRO A 54 -0.16 30.97 -16.09
C PRO A 54 -0.67 31.17 -17.52
N LEU A 55 0.26 31.31 -18.46
CA LEU A 55 -0.06 31.29 -19.89
C LEU A 55 -0.40 29.86 -20.32
N PRO A 56 -1.25 29.67 -21.35
CA PRO A 56 -1.51 28.35 -21.91
C PRO A 56 -0.20 27.72 -22.39
N PRO A 57 0.19 26.55 -21.85
CA PRO A 57 1.42 25.92 -22.25
C PRO A 57 1.29 25.39 -23.68
N THR A 58 2.39 25.48 -24.43
CA THR A 58 2.49 25.01 -25.82
C THR A 58 3.68 24.06 -25.95
N GLU A 59 3.76 23.35 -27.07
CA GLU A 59 4.96 22.57 -27.40
C GLU A 59 6.22 23.44 -27.37
N LYS A 60 6.14 24.69 -27.82
CA LYS A 60 7.25 25.65 -27.80
C LYS A 60 7.65 26.06 -26.39
N SER A 61 6.71 26.31 -25.49
CA SER A 61 7.06 26.70 -24.11
C SER A 61 7.79 25.58 -23.37
N VAL A 62 7.43 24.33 -23.63
CA VAL A 62 8.11 23.17 -23.06
C VAL A 62 9.53 23.03 -23.63
N GLU A 63 9.67 23.22 -24.94
CA GLU A 63 10.97 23.23 -25.61
C GLU A 63 11.88 24.36 -25.09
N GLU A 64 11.36 25.57 -24.90
CA GLU A 64 12.10 26.72 -24.36
C GLU A 64 12.63 26.46 -22.95
N ILE A 65 11.84 25.83 -22.07
CA ILE A 65 12.29 25.45 -20.71
C ILE A 65 13.46 24.47 -20.75
N LEU A 66 13.39 23.47 -21.63
CA LEU A 66 14.43 22.45 -21.76
C LEU A 66 15.68 22.94 -22.51
N THR A 67 15.59 24.03 -23.26
CA THR A 67 16.68 24.48 -24.13
C THR A 67 17.35 25.77 -23.68
N ASN A 68 16.58 26.77 -23.29
CA ASN A 68 17.03 28.15 -23.14
C ASN A 68 16.80 28.73 -21.74
N ASP A 69 16.00 28.07 -20.89
CA ASP A 69 15.78 28.54 -19.52
C ASP A 69 16.98 28.25 -18.62
N GLU A 70 17.89 29.22 -18.54
CA GLU A 70 19.06 29.14 -17.66
C GLU A 70 18.68 28.94 -16.18
N THR A 71 17.51 29.42 -15.74
CA THR A 71 17.05 29.26 -14.36
C THR A 71 16.77 27.79 -14.09
N PHE A 72 16.03 27.15 -14.99
CA PHE A 72 15.74 25.73 -14.93
C PHE A 72 17.03 24.90 -15.00
N ILE A 73 17.90 25.19 -15.98
CA ILE A 73 19.16 24.45 -16.19
C ILE A 73 20.11 24.57 -14.99
N LYS A 74 20.17 25.73 -14.33
CA LYS A 74 21.00 25.94 -13.12
C LYS A 74 20.39 25.32 -11.86
N ALA A 75 19.07 25.31 -11.75
CA ALA A 75 18.38 24.76 -10.58
C ALA A 75 18.34 23.23 -10.58
N VAL A 76 18.22 22.61 -11.76
CA VAL A 76 18.20 21.15 -11.89
C VAL A 76 19.61 20.59 -11.83
N SER A 77 19.87 19.79 -10.80
CA SER A 77 21.17 19.14 -10.63
C SER A 77 21.49 18.20 -11.80
N LYS A 78 22.64 18.40 -12.45
CA LYS A 78 23.17 17.57 -13.56
C LYS A 78 22.22 17.44 -14.76
N TYR A 79 21.48 18.49 -15.08
CA TYR A 79 20.70 18.52 -16.32
C TYR A 79 21.62 18.43 -17.55
N GLU A 80 21.27 17.55 -18.49
CA GLU A 80 21.90 17.44 -19.79
C GLU A 80 20.81 17.49 -20.86
N LYS A 81 20.98 18.38 -21.83
CA LYS A 81 20.04 18.53 -22.94
C LYS A 81 20.09 17.28 -23.83
N ARG A 82 18.93 16.65 -24.02
CA ARG A 82 18.74 15.50 -24.92
C ARG A 82 17.61 15.77 -25.89
N VAL A 83 17.81 15.43 -27.16
CA VAL A 83 16.82 15.72 -28.23
C VAL A 83 15.57 14.88 -28.02
N GLU A 84 15.76 13.60 -27.68
CA GLU A 84 14.69 12.64 -27.41
C GLU A 84 13.80 13.08 -26.24
N GLN A 85 14.39 13.69 -25.22
CA GLN A 85 13.67 14.26 -24.09
C GLN A 85 12.76 15.41 -24.55
N ILE A 86 13.28 16.32 -25.36
CA ILE A 86 12.52 17.49 -25.87
C ILE A 86 11.38 17.02 -26.76
N GLU A 87 11.65 16.10 -27.69
CA GLU A 87 10.63 15.53 -28.58
C GLU A 87 9.51 14.85 -27.80
N LEU A 88 9.85 13.97 -26.84
CA LEU A 88 8.86 13.33 -25.98
C LEU A 88 8.05 14.35 -25.18
N SER A 89 8.70 15.40 -24.65
CA SER A 89 8.01 16.44 -23.88
C SER A 89 7.00 17.21 -24.72
N LYS A 90 7.34 17.50 -25.99
CA LYS A 90 6.44 18.14 -26.95
C LYS A 90 5.27 17.22 -27.28
N MET A 91 5.52 15.94 -27.51
CA MET A 91 4.46 14.94 -27.76
C MET A 91 3.50 14.81 -26.57
N VAL A 92 4.00 14.84 -25.33
CA VAL A 92 3.16 14.83 -24.11
C VAL A 92 2.34 16.11 -23.99
N MET A 93 2.94 17.29 -24.25
CA MET A 93 2.19 18.54 -24.24
C MET A 93 1.10 18.56 -25.32
N ARG A 94 1.41 18.05 -26.52
CA ARG A 94 0.46 17.91 -27.61
C ARG A 94 -0.71 17.00 -27.22
N SER A 95 -0.44 15.85 -26.59
CA SER A 95 -1.51 14.93 -26.19
C SER A 95 -2.42 15.55 -25.12
N PHE A 96 -1.88 16.40 -24.24
CA PHE A 96 -2.70 17.21 -23.33
C PHE A 96 -3.54 18.25 -24.07
N LEU A 97 -2.96 19.01 -25.01
CA LEU A 97 -3.70 20.04 -25.76
C LEU A 97 -4.87 19.47 -26.57
N TYR A 98 -4.69 18.30 -27.19
CA TYR A 98 -5.67 17.72 -28.11
C TYR A 98 -6.47 16.54 -27.52
N ASN A 99 -6.30 16.22 -26.24
CA ASN A 99 -6.93 15.06 -25.58
C ASN A 99 -6.62 13.72 -26.28
N GLU A 100 -5.39 13.54 -26.74
CA GLU A 100 -4.96 12.33 -27.46
C GLU A 100 -4.34 11.28 -26.52
N ILE A 101 -4.36 10.02 -26.95
CA ILE A 101 -3.59 8.95 -26.29
C ILE A 101 -2.21 8.89 -26.93
N LEU A 102 -1.17 9.05 -26.11
CA LEU A 102 0.22 8.89 -26.52
C LEU A 102 0.77 7.59 -25.98
N VAL A 103 1.31 6.76 -26.88
CA VAL A 103 2.15 5.61 -26.53
C VAL A 103 3.53 5.91 -27.08
N SER A 104 4.54 5.93 -26.21
CA SER A 104 5.93 6.18 -26.59
C SER A 104 6.84 5.17 -25.94
N GLU A 105 7.74 4.62 -26.73
CA GLU A 105 8.90 3.88 -26.23
C GLU A 105 10.08 4.84 -26.16
N ALA A 106 10.73 4.93 -25.01
CA ALA A 106 11.94 5.71 -24.85
C ALA A 106 12.95 4.89 -24.04
N GLY A 107 14.19 4.87 -24.52
CA GLY A 107 15.28 4.10 -23.92
C GLY A 107 15.55 4.52 -22.47
N THR A 108 16.23 3.67 -21.70
CA THR A 108 16.72 4.05 -20.37
C THR A 108 17.70 5.23 -20.47
N GLY A 109 17.66 6.15 -19.51
CA GLY A 109 18.55 7.32 -19.50
C GLY A 109 18.18 8.45 -20.47
N THR A 110 17.12 8.32 -21.29
CA THR A 110 16.65 9.36 -22.22
C THR A 110 15.96 10.55 -21.54
N GLY A 111 15.76 10.51 -20.22
CA GLY A 111 15.08 11.57 -19.48
C GLY A 111 13.54 11.49 -19.51
N LYS A 112 12.97 10.29 -19.70
CA LYS A 112 11.52 10.01 -19.69
C LYS A 112 10.75 10.75 -18.59
N THR A 113 11.24 10.64 -17.36
CA THR A 113 10.60 11.26 -16.18
C THR A 113 10.44 12.76 -16.31
N PHE A 114 11.51 13.44 -16.73
CA PHE A 114 11.44 14.88 -16.97
C PHE A 114 10.51 15.20 -18.13
N ALA A 115 10.55 14.36 -19.17
CA ALA A 115 9.79 14.59 -20.38
C ALA A 115 8.27 14.57 -20.16
N TYR A 116 7.76 13.75 -19.24
CA TYR A 116 6.35 13.79 -18.87
C TYR A 116 6.04 14.73 -17.71
N LEU A 117 6.96 14.97 -16.76
CA LEU A 117 6.69 15.79 -15.58
C LEU A 117 6.59 17.29 -15.89
N ILE A 118 7.49 17.81 -16.73
CA ILE A 118 7.49 19.25 -17.09
C ILE A 118 6.17 19.65 -17.74
N PRO A 119 5.71 19.00 -18.84
CA PRO A 119 4.43 19.33 -19.43
C PRO A 119 3.26 19.10 -18.45
N SER A 120 3.35 18.11 -17.56
CA SER A 120 2.33 17.87 -16.52
C SER A 120 2.21 19.01 -15.53
N MET A 121 3.33 19.48 -14.98
CA MET A 121 3.33 20.59 -14.02
C MET A 121 2.81 21.88 -14.66
N LEU A 122 3.22 22.17 -15.90
CA LEU A 122 2.74 23.34 -16.64
C LEU A 122 1.24 23.25 -16.94
N TRP A 123 0.79 22.09 -17.43
CA TRP A 123 -0.62 21.85 -17.74
C TRP A 123 -1.50 21.97 -16.49
N SER A 124 -1.13 21.29 -15.41
CA SER A 124 -1.90 21.32 -14.16
C SER A 124 -1.95 22.72 -13.55
N ASN A 125 -0.85 23.47 -13.58
CA ASN A 125 -0.82 24.85 -13.09
C ASN A 125 -1.68 25.80 -13.95
N PHE A 126 -1.76 25.59 -15.27
CA PHE A 126 -2.59 26.39 -16.17
C PHE A 126 -4.09 26.05 -16.09
N SER A 127 -4.42 24.77 -16.20
CA SER A 127 -5.80 24.28 -16.32
C SER A 127 -6.48 24.03 -14.97
N ASN A 128 -5.70 23.99 -13.88
CA ASN A 128 -6.12 23.51 -12.57
C ASN A 128 -6.66 22.05 -12.61
N GLU A 129 -6.33 21.30 -13.67
CA GLU A 129 -6.65 19.88 -13.79
C GLU A 129 -5.64 19.05 -13.01
N ARG A 130 -6.15 17.98 -12.38
CA ARG A 130 -5.32 17.02 -11.67
C ARG A 130 -4.80 15.95 -12.62
N ILE A 131 -3.51 15.65 -12.48
CA ILE A 131 -2.79 14.65 -13.27
C ILE A 131 -2.42 13.48 -12.38
N LEU A 132 -2.82 12.28 -12.79
CA LEU A 132 -2.46 11.03 -12.12
C LEU A 132 -1.24 10.43 -12.81
N ILE A 133 -0.22 10.06 -12.04
CA ILE A 133 0.99 9.39 -12.54
C ILE A 133 1.09 8.04 -11.85
N SER A 134 1.05 6.98 -12.64
CA SER A 134 1.15 5.62 -12.16
C SER A 134 2.50 5.03 -12.55
N THR A 135 3.19 4.40 -11.60
CA THR A 135 4.43 3.65 -11.84
C THR A 135 4.36 2.25 -11.23
N TYR A 136 5.35 1.40 -11.52
CA TYR A 136 5.25 -0.01 -11.23
C TYR A 136 5.73 -0.42 -9.84
N THR A 137 6.82 0.14 -9.32
CA THR A 137 7.39 -0.28 -8.02
C THR A 137 7.42 0.84 -7.00
N LYS A 138 7.33 0.50 -5.72
CA LYS A 138 7.43 1.46 -4.60
C LYS A 138 8.73 2.27 -4.64
N ASN A 139 9.83 1.66 -5.03
CA ASN A 139 11.11 2.36 -5.16
C ASN A 139 11.08 3.40 -6.28
N LEU A 140 10.43 3.11 -7.41
CA LEU A 140 10.23 4.07 -8.49
C LEU A 140 9.27 5.19 -8.07
N GLU A 141 8.21 4.88 -7.31
CA GLU A 141 7.32 5.89 -6.72
C GLU A 141 8.08 6.85 -5.81
N ASP A 142 8.86 6.30 -4.87
CA ASP A 142 9.63 7.09 -3.90
C ASP A 142 10.72 7.91 -4.61
N GLN A 143 11.36 7.36 -5.64
CA GLN A 143 12.32 8.11 -6.47
C GLN A 143 11.63 9.25 -7.24
N LEU A 144 10.52 8.95 -7.92
CA LEU A 144 9.75 9.92 -8.68
C LEU A 144 9.29 11.08 -7.77
N PHE A 145 8.77 10.75 -6.59
CA PHE A 145 8.18 11.72 -5.69
C PHE A 145 9.22 12.52 -4.89
N HIS A 146 10.15 11.84 -4.22
CA HIS A 146 11.11 12.50 -3.32
C HIS A 146 12.38 13.00 -4.01
N LYS A 147 12.59 12.69 -5.29
CA LYS A 147 13.73 13.22 -6.05
C LYS A 147 13.30 13.96 -7.29
N ASP A 148 12.63 13.29 -8.23
CA ASP A 148 12.43 13.84 -9.57
C ASP A 148 11.46 15.02 -9.57
N ILE A 149 10.31 14.90 -8.89
CA ILE A 149 9.34 15.98 -8.72
C ILE A 149 9.96 17.17 -7.98
N ILE A 150 10.71 16.93 -6.90
CA ILE A 150 11.39 18.01 -6.13
C ILE A 150 12.45 18.72 -6.99
N ASN A 151 13.26 17.96 -7.74
CA ASN A 151 14.32 18.53 -8.57
C ASN A 151 13.76 19.39 -9.71
N ILE A 152 12.74 18.89 -10.42
CA ILE A 152 12.12 19.60 -11.55
C ILE A 152 11.39 20.85 -11.04
N SER A 153 10.70 20.74 -9.91
CA SER A 153 9.99 21.87 -9.34
C SER A 153 10.88 22.97 -8.80
N ALA A 154 12.09 22.66 -8.33
CA ALA A 154 13.07 23.68 -7.96
C ALA A 154 13.43 24.58 -9.16
N GLY A 155 13.40 24.04 -10.39
CA GLY A 155 13.65 24.79 -11.62
C GLY A 155 12.42 25.46 -12.21
N LEU A 156 11.22 24.97 -11.91
CA LEU A 156 9.97 25.53 -12.42
C LEU A 156 9.37 26.50 -11.39
N SER A 157 9.21 27.77 -11.75
CA SER A 157 8.57 28.79 -10.89
C SER A 157 7.04 28.64 -10.82
N VAL A 158 6.54 27.42 -10.61
CA VAL A 158 5.11 27.09 -10.56
C VAL A 158 4.67 26.77 -9.14
N LYS A 159 3.48 27.23 -8.78
CA LYS A 159 2.83 26.79 -7.55
C LYS A 159 2.22 25.42 -7.83
N PHE A 160 2.59 24.40 -7.07
CA PHE A 160 1.93 23.10 -7.22
C PHE A 160 1.95 22.31 -5.91
N LYS A 161 0.97 21.41 -5.82
CA LYS A 161 0.83 20.41 -4.77
C LYS A 161 0.93 19.03 -5.39
N ALA A 162 1.85 18.21 -4.91
CA ALA A 162 1.96 16.79 -5.29
C ALA A 162 1.73 15.88 -4.09
N VAL A 163 1.06 14.74 -4.30
CA VAL A 163 0.79 13.76 -3.25
C VAL A 163 1.12 12.36 -3.71
N LEU A 164 1.82 11.59 -2.87
CA LEU A 164 2.08 10.16 -3.08
C LEU A 164 1.06 9.34 -2.27
N ILE A 165 0.30 8.49 -2.94
CA ILE A 165 -0.64 7.56 -2.30
C ILE A 165 -0.20 6.13 -2.55
N LYS A 166 -0.08 5.37 -1.46
CA LYS A 166 0.20 3.93 -1.50
C LYS A 166 -1.05 3.10 -1.19
N GLY A 167 -0.95 1.79 -1.33
CA GLY A 167 -2.02 0.88 -0.92
C GLY A 167 -2.31 0.99 0.59
N ARG A 168 -3.57 0.75 0.99
CA ARG A 168 -4.05 0.85 2.39
C ARG A 168 -3.15 0.13 3.41
N LYS A 169 -2.63 -1.04 3.05
CA LYS A 169 -1.75 -1.86 3.90
C LYS A 169 -0.44 -1.18 4.28
N ASN A 170 -0.06 -0.07 3.63
CA ASN A 170 1.13 0.70 3.98
C ASN A 170 0.87 1.71 5.10
N TYR A 171 -0.39 1.98 5.44
CA TYR A 171 -0.74 2.96 6.46
C TYR A 171 -1.04 2.32 7.81
N LEU A 172 -0.60 2.98 8.88
CA LEU A 172 -0.97 2.63 10.26
C LEU A 172 -2.46 2.87 10.50
N CYS A 173 -3.18 1.88 11.04
CA CYS A 173 -4.55 2.06 11.48
C CYS A 173 -4.57 2.54 12.93
N VAL A 174 -5.02 3.79 13.16
CA VAL A 174 -5.08 4.42 14.49
C VAL A 174 -5.94 3.59 15.47
N LYS A 175 -7.08 3.06 15.00
CA LYS A 175 -7.92 2.16 15.80
C LYS A 175 -7.17 0.91 16.25
N ARG A 176 -6.54 0.19 15.31
CA ARG A 176 -5.77 -1.04 15.63
C ARG A 176 -4.56 -0.76 16.50
N TRP A 177 -3.93 0.40 16.33
CA TRP A 177 -2.86 0.88 17.20
C TRP A 177 -3.36 1.03 18.64
N ASP A 178 -4.48 1.71 18.85
CA ASP A 178 -5.07 1.89 20.18
C ASP A 178 -5.54 0.56 20.79
N ASP A 179 -6.22 -0.28 20.02
CA ASP A 179 -6.67 -1.64 20.40
C ASP A 179 -5.49 -2.54 20.79
N MET A 180 -4.34 -2.39 20.13
CA MET A 180 -3.14 -3.17 20.43
C MET A 180 -2.63 -2.88 21.84
N PHE A 181 -2.61 -1.62 22.26
CA PHE A 181 -2.14 -1.26 23.60
C PHE A 181 -3.19 -1.53 24.68
N SER A 182 -4.46 -1.27 24.39
CA SER A 182 -5.55 -1.38 25.36
C SER A 182 -6.00 -2.82 25.62
N VAL A 183 -6.07 -3.66 24.58
CA VAL A 183 -6.67 -5.01 24.68
C VAL A 183 -5.66 -6.12 24.35
N ASN A 184 -4.86 -5.94 23.30
CA ASN A 184 -4.12 -7.06 22.68
C ASN A 184 -2.63 -7.13 23.04
N PHE A 185 -2.12 -6.28 23.93
CA PHE A 185 -0.68 -6.18 24.21
C PHE A 185 -0.06 -7.51 24.70
N THR A 186 -0.82 -8.29 25.47
CA THR A 186 -0.40 -9.60 25.98
C THR A 186 -0.30 -10.67 24.90
N SER A 187 -0.96 -10.47 23.75
CA SER A 187 -0.95 -11.39 22.61
C SER A 187 0.29 -11.29 21.74
N LEU A 188 1.13 -10.27 21.95
CA LEU A 188 2.37 -10.08 21.20
C LEU A 188 3.43 -11.11 21.62
N ASN A 189 4.10 -11.70 20.64
CA ASN A 189 5.22 -12.61 20.88
C ASN A 189 6.48 -11.83 21.30
N LYS A 190 7.56 -12.55 21.66
CA LYS A 190 8.79 -11.90 22.17
C LYS A 190 9.47 -11.01 21.13
N ASP A 191 9.47 -11.40 19.87
CA ASP A 191 10.16 -10.65 18.82
C ASP A 191 9.35 -9.44 18.36
N GLU A 192 8.03 -9.56 18.28
CA GLU A 192 7.09 -8.45 18.08
C GLU A 192 7.26 -7.37 19.17
N LYS A 193 7.46 -7.78 20.43
CA LYS A 193 7.74 -6.84 21.53
C LYS A 193 9.08 -6.12 21.41
N LYS A 194 10.08 -6.72 20.75
CA LYS A 194 11.38 -6.06 20.50
C LYS A 194 11.29 -5.02 19.40
N SER A 195 10.47 -5.26 18.38
CA SER A 195 10.30 -4.32 17.25
C SER A 195 9.31 -3.19 17.54
N LEU A 196 8.45 -3.35 18.56
CA LEU A 196 7.42 -2.39 18.92
C LEU A 196 7.94 -0.98 19.28
N PRO A 197 9.04 -0.80 20.04
CA PRO A 197 9.57 0.53 20.34
C PRO A 197 9.86 1.38 19.10
N ASN A 198 10.35 0.77 18.02
CA ASN A 198 10.64 1.48 16.76
C ASN A 198 9.37 2.05 16.14
N LEU A 199 8.24 1.35 16.27
CA LEU A 199 6.94 1.83 15.80
C LEU A 199 6.37 2.92 16.72
N VAL A 200 6.59 2.81 18.04
CA VAL A 200 6.09 3.82 19.00
C VAL A 200 6.79 5.16 18.78
N ILE A 201 8.10 5.15 18.62
CA ILE A 201 8.87 6.36 18.32
C ILE A 201 8.41 6.95 16.99
N TRP A 202 8.32 6.12 15.95
CA TRP A 202 7.89 6.55 14.62
C TRP A 202 6.46 7.12 14.63
N GLN A 203 5.51 6.55 15.38
CA GLN A 203 4.13 7.02 15.40
C GLN A 203 3.99 8.46 15.94
N GLU A 204 4.90 8.93 16.79
CA GLU A 204 4.92 10.32 17.27
C GLU A 204 5.56 11.29 16.26
N LEU A 205 6.37 10.77 15.33
CA LEU A 205 7.13 11.56 14.36
C LEU A 205 6.53 11.51 12.94
N THR A 206 5.75 10.47 12.63
CA THR A 206 5.19 10.23 11.30
C THR A 206 4.27 11.37 10.86
N LYS A 207 4.38 11.73 9.59
CA LYS A 207 3.58 12.81 9.00
C LYS A 207 2.39 12.27 8.21
N THR A 208 2.55 11.14 7.51
CA THR A 208 1.46 10.55 6.72
C THR A 208 1.02 9.18 7.19
N GLY A 209 1.68 8.61 8.21
CA GLY A 209 1.38 7.28 8.73
C GLY A 209 1.78 6.15 7.77
N ASP A 210 2.53 6.45 6.72
CA ASP A 210 3.07 5.48 5.78
C ASP A 210 4.31 4.80 6.37
N ILE A 211 4.30 3.47 6.43
CA ILE A 211 5.40 2.69 7.00
C ILE A 211 6.74 2.90 6.29
N SER A 212 6.76 3.37 5.04
CA SER A 212 8.03 3.71 4.36
C SER A 212 8.75 4.90 5.01
N GLU A 213 8.05 5.70 5.82
CA GLU A 213 8.65 6.75 6.65
C GLU A 213 9.52 6.17 7.79
N ASN A 214 9.35 4.89 8.15
CA ASN A 214 10.07 4.26 9.24
C ASN A 214 11.29 3.47 8.74
N SER A 215 12.43 4.15 8.62
CA SER A 215 13.71 3.52 8.25
C SER A 215 14.23 2.50 9.29
N SER A 216 13.78 2.60 10.54
CA SER A 216 14.19 1.72 11.64
C SER A 216 13.33 0.46 11.77
N PHE A 217 12.33 0.29 10.91
CA PHE A 217 11.42 -0.85 10.93
C PHE A 217 11.41 -1.58 9.60
N TRP A 218 12.09 -2.72 9.57
CA TRP A 218 12.12 -3.60 8.40
C TRP A 218 10.78 -4.35 8.29
N LEU A 219 9.95 -3.94 7.34
CA LEU A 219 8.61 -4.50 7.15
C LEU A 219 8.63 -6.01 6.88
N HIS A 220 9.60 -6.49 6.08
CA HIS A 220 9.72 -7.90 5.70
C HIS A 220 9.93 -8.83 6.90
N ASP A 221 10.71 -8.40 7.90
CA ASP A 221 10.99 -9.19 9.10
C ASP A 221 9.84 -9.13 10.12
N ASN A 222 8.94 -8.15 10.00
CA ASN A 222 7.94 -7.83 11.00
C ASN A 222 6.50 -7.87 10.45
N LEU A 223 6.27 -8.64 9.39
CA LEU A 223 4.95 -8.76 8.75
C LEU A 223 3.84 -9.19 9.73
N SER A 224 4.15 -10.05 10.71
CA SER A 224 3.17 -10.48 11.71
C SER A 224 2.70 -9.31 12.59
N LEU A 225 3.62 -8.45 13.03
CA LEU A 225 3.31 -7.26 13.81
C LEU A 225 2.53 -6.25 12.97
N TRP A 226 3.03 -5.98 11.77
CA TRP A 226 2.41 -4.98 10.89
C TRP A 226 1.01 -5.37 10.42
N SER A 227 0.75 -6.67 10.19
CA SER A 227 -0.60 -7.15 9.85
C SER A 227 -1.63 -6.92 10.97
N LYS A 228 -1.19 -6.84 12.23
CA LYS A 228 -2.05 -6.50 13.38
C LYS A 228 -2.31 -5.00 13.49
N LEU A 229 -1.48 -4.16 12.87
CA LEU A 229 -1.48 -2.70 12.99
C LEU A 229 -2.00 -1.96 11.76
N SER A 230 -1.79 -2.52 10.58
CA SER A 230 -2.42 -2.08 9.33
C SER A 230 -3.82 -2.68 9.21
N CYS A 231 -4.66 -2.11 8.35
CA CYS A 231 -6.04 -2.58 8.14
C CYS A 231 -6.24 -2.96 6.67
N ASP A 232 -7.04 -4.01 6.40
CA ASP A 232 -7.45 -4.33 5.03
C ASP A 232 -8.74 -3.59 4.63
N ALA A 233 -9.18 -3.71 3.39
CA ALA A 233 -10.44 -3.14 2.92
C ALA A 233 -11.64 -3.70 3.70
N MET A 234 -11.66 -5.03 3.91
CA MET A 234 -12.76 -5.75 4.58
C MET A 234 -12.91 -5.43 6.06
N ASP A 235 -11.81 -5.10 6.74
CA ASP A 235 -11.80 -4.88 8.20
C ASP A 235 -12.10 -3.42 8.59
N CYS A 236 -12.23 -2.53 7.61
CA CYS A 236 -12.27 -1.10 7.86
C CYS A 236 -13.69 -0.56 7.73
N GLU A 237 -14.13 0.13 8.79
CA GLU A 237 -15.46 0.73 8.88
C GLU A 237 -15.60 2.07 8.12
N MET A 238 -14.50 2.58 7.54
CA MET A 238 -14.43 3.85 6.80
C MET A 238 -15.15 4.99 7.54
N ASN A 239 -16.26 5.51 7.00
CA ASN A 239 -17.01 6.65 7.57
C ASN A 239 -17.62 6.36 8.95
N LYS A 240 -17.79 5.08 9.33
CA LYS A 240 -18.30 4.68 10.64
C LYS A 240 -17.20 4.53 11.70
N CYS A 241 -15.93 4.64 11.29
CA CYS A 241 -14.80 4.49 12.20
C CYS A 241 -14.73 5.68 13.18
N PRO A 242 -14.61 5.46 14.50
CA PRO A 242 -14.46 6.55 15.47
C PRO A 242 -13.24 7.45 15.23
N TYR A 243 -12.17 6.89 14.65
CA TYR A 243 -10.92 7.60 14.36
C TYR A 243 -10.87 8.16 12.93
N PHE A 244 -12.00 8.34 12.25
CA PHE A 244 -12.03 8.77 10.85
C PHE A 244 -11.27 10.08 10.59
N HIS A 245 -11.40 11.06 11.48
CA HIS A 245 -10.73 12.37 11.35
C HIS A 245 -9.22 12.31 11.60
N GLU A 246 -8.75 11.37 12.42
CA GLU A 246 -7.33 11.16 12.74
C GLU A 246 -6.68 10.12 11.82
N CYS A 247 -7.47 9.49 10.94
CA CYS A 247 -7.01 8.43 10.07
C CYS A 247 -6.06 8.97 8.99
N TYR A 248 -4.81 8.51 9.06
CA TYR A 248 -3.76 8.78 8.09
C TYR A 248 -4.18 8.56 6.63
N LEU A 249 -4.82 7.41 6.34
CA LEU A 249 -5.29 7.08 4.99
C LEU A 249 -6.37 8.05 4.50
N THR A 250 -7.31 8.43 5.37
CA THR A 250 -8.36 9.39 5.00
C THR A 250 -7.76 10.76 4.74
N ARG A 251 -6.82 11.20 5.59
CA ARG A 251 -6.13 12.48 5.43
C ARG A 251 -5.36 12.54 4.10
N ILE A 252 -4.50 11.56 3.81
CA ILE A 252 -3.70 11.59 2.57
C ILE A 252 -4.59 11.52 1.30
N ARG A 253 -5.73 10.84 1.37
CA ARG A 253 -6.71 10.82 0.26
C ARG A 253 -7.35 12.20 0.06
N ARG A 254 -7.63 12.94 1.12
CA ARG A 254 -8.12 14.32 1.02
C ARG A 254 -7.06 15.24 0.42
N GLU A 255 -5.83 15.15 0.90
CA GLU A 255 -4.70 15.90 0.32
C GLU A 255 -4.55 15.64 -1.19
N ALA A 256 -4.73 14.39 -1.62
CA ALA A 256 -4.66 14.03 -3.02
C ALA A 256 -5.83 14.54 -3.89
N GLN A 257 -6.98 14.83 -3.29
CA GLN A 257 -8.10 15.47 -4.01
C GLN A 257 -7.80 16.93 -4.33
N GLU A 258 -7.01 17.59 -3.49
CA GLU A 258 -6.58 18.99 -3.66
C GLU A 258 -5.25 19.12 -4.41
N ALA A 259 -4.62 18.00 -4.79
CA ALA A 259 -3.31 17.99 -5.43
C ALA A 259 -3.39 18.23 -6.94
N ASN A 260 -2.36 18.87 -7.48
CA ASN A 260 -2.12 19.02 -8.91
C ASN A 260 -1.63 17.70 -9.53
N ILE A 261 -0.70 17.03 -8.85
CA ILE A 261 -0.12 15.76 -9.29
C ILE A 261 -0.33 14.72 -8.19
N VAL A 262 -0.84 13.56 -8.57
CA VAL A 262 -0.95 12.42 -7.66
C VAL A 262 -0.11 11.28 -8.21
N VAL A 263 0.81 10.77 -7.39
CA VAL A 263 1.66 9.62 -7.74
C VAL A 263 1.10 8.37 -7.06
N ILE A 264 0.96 7.28 -7.82
CA ILE A 264 0.44 5.99 -7.35
C ILE A 264 1.18 4.80 -7.98
N ASN A 265 0.97 3.62 -7.38
CA ASN A 265 1.31 2.35 -8.02
C ASN A 265 0.28 1.94 -9.09
N HIS A 266 0.68 1.17 -10.10
CA HIS A 266 -0.23 0.48 -11.03
C HIS A 266 -1.29 -0.36 -10.33
N SER A 267 -0.92 -1.06 -9.26
CA SER A 267 -1.86 -1.87 -8.46
C SER A 267 -2.97 -1.01 -7.84
N LEU A 268 -2.63 0.22 -7.41
CA LEU A 268 -3.62 1.15 -6.86
C LEU A 268 -4.50 1.74 -7.97
N LEU A 269 -3.96 1.95 -9.17
CA LEU A 269 -4.72 2.37 -10.35
C LEU A 269 -5.81 1.34 -10.68
N PHE A 270 -5.47 0.05 -10.76
CA PHE A 270 -6.45 -1.00 -10.99
C PHE A 270 -7.45 -1.16 -9.83
N SER A 271 -7.00 -0.94 -8.59
CA SER A 271 -7.91 -0.90 -7.44
C SER A 271 -8.95 0.19 -7.53
N ASP A 272 -8.59 1.35 -8.10
CA ASP A 272 -9.50 2.47 -8.28
C ASP A 272 -10.52 2.20 -9.39
N LEU A 273 -10.07 1.61 -10.49
CA LEU A 273 -10.93 1.27 -11.64
C LEU A 273 -12.02 0.24 -11.30
N ASN A 274 -11.74 -0.69 -10.40
CA ASN A 274 -12.70 -1.71 -9.96
C ASN A 274 -13.59 -1.27 -8.78
N ALA A 275 -13.26 -0.18 -8.11
CA ALA A 275 -14.01 0.24 -6.93
C ALA A 275 -15.31 0.95 -7.33
N GLU A 276 -16.43 0.59 -6.70
CA GLU A 276 -17.71 1.31 -6.86
C GLU A 276 -17.60 2.79 -6.46
N GLN A 277 -16.71 3.09 -5.49
CA GLN A 277 -16.35 4.44 -5.10
C GLN A 277 -14.88 4.68 -5.44
N LYS A 278 -14.63 5.58 -6.40
CA LYS A 278 -13.28 5.99 -6.77
C LYS A 278 -12.53 6.54 -5.56
N ILE A 279 -11.47 5.86 -5.19
CA ILE A 279 -10.53 6.21 -4.12
C ILE A 279 -9.75 7.46 -4.49
N LEU A 280 -9.40 7.58 -5.77
CA LEU A 280 -8.58 8.65 -6.29
C LEU A 280 -9.43 9.87 -6.66
N GLY A 281 -10.74 9.72 -6.89
CA GLY A 281 -11.62 10.80 -7.37
C GLY A 281 -11.52 11.00 -8.90
N GLU A 282 -12.04 12.09 -9.43
CA GLU A 282 -12.00 12.38 -10.87
C GLU A 282 -10.66 12.98 -11.29
N TYR A 283 -10.04 12.43 -12.33
CA TYR A 283 -8.80 12.94 -12.91
C TYR A 283 -8.96 12.99 -14.43
N ASN A 284 -8.40 14.04 -15.04
CA ASN A 284 -8.56 14.31 -16.48
C ASN A 284 -7.40 13.74 -17.30
N ARG A 285 -6.23 13.57 -16.67
CA ARG A 285 -5.01 13.09 -17.31
C ARG A 285 -4.40 11.95 -16.52
N LEU A 286 -3.92 10.93 -17.24
CA LEU A 286 -3.22 9.77 -16.69
C LEU A 286 -1.93 9.56 -17.46
N ILE A 287 -0.82 9.47 -16.72
CA ILE A 287 0.47 9.01 -17.22
C ILE A 287 0.74 7.64 -16.61
N ILE A 288 1.09 6.67 -17.45
CA ILE A 288 1.52 5.34 -17.02
C ILE A 288 3.00 5.21 -17.36
N ASP A 289 3.83 5.33 -16.34
CA ASP A 289 5.27 5.11 -16.44
C ASP A 289 5.58 3.61 -16.30
N GLU A 290 6.60 3.13 -16.99
CA GLU A 290 6.94 1.70 -17.07
C GLU A 290 5.74 0.81 -17.47
N ALA A 291 4.92 1.29 -18.41
CA ALA A 291 3.69 0.66 -18.89
C ALA A 291 3.87 -0.78 -19.42
N HIS A 292 5.08 -1.21 -19.73
CA HIS A 292 5.37 -2.61 -20.06
C HIS A 292 5.04 -3.58 -18.91
N ASN A 293 5.01 -3.10 -17.66
CA ASN A 293 4.61 -3.90 -16.49
C ASN A 293 3.09 -3.86 -16.22
N LEU A 294 2.33 -3.11 -17.01
CA LEU A 294 0.91 -2.88 -16.77
C LEU A 294 0.09 -4.17 -16.87
N GLU A 295 0.40 -5.04 -17.84
CA GLU A 295 -0.25 -6.36 -17.99
C GLU A 295 -0.06 -7.23 -16.74
N LYS A 296 1.17 -7.27 -16.23
CA LYS A 296 1.49 -8.03 -15.02
C LYS A 296 0.78 -7.47 -13.80
N ALA A 297 0.81 -6.15 -13.62
CA ALA A 297 0.10 -5.48 -12.53
C ALA A 297 -1.43 -5.71 -12.61
N ALA A 298 -2.00 -5.70 -13.83
CA ALA A 298 -3.41 -6.04 -14.04
C ALA A 298 -3.70 -7.48 -13.65
N THR A 299 -2.85 -8.42 -14.06
CA THR A 299 -3.01 -9.85 -13.74
C THR A 299 -2.92 -10.10 -12.24
N ASP A 300 -1.94 -9.50 -11.57
CA ASP A 300 -1.74 -9.66 -10.13
C ASP A 300 -2.88 -9.07 -9.30
N PHE A 301 -3.50 -7.99 -9.79
CA PHE A 301 -4.56 -7.28 -9.06
C PHE A 301 -5.98 -7.78 -9.39
N LEU A 302 -6.27 -8.04 -10.66
CA LEU A 302 -7.56 -8.56 -11.13
C LEU A 302 -7.67 -10.08 -10.93
N GLY A 303 -6.53 -10.77 -10.86
CA GLY A 303 -6.47 -12.20 -10.59
C GLY A 303 -6.72 -12.50 -9.12
N THR A 304 -7.40 -13.62 -8.86
CA THR A 304 -7.49 -14.19 -7.51
C THR A 304 -6.46 -15.30 -7.38
N THR A 305 -5.61 -15.22 -6.36
CA THR A 305 -4.66 -16.28 -6.04
C THR A 305 -5.09 -17.01 -4.78
N VAL A 306 -5.12 -18.34 -4.85
CA VAL A 306 -5.39 -19.19 -3.71
C VAL A 306 -4.28 -20.23 -3.62
N THR A 307 -3.63 -20.28 -2.47
CA THR A 307 -2.59 -21.28 -2.17
C THR A 307 -3.15 -22.36 -1.25
N SER A 308 -2.68 -23.59 -1.40
CA SER A 308 -3.04 -24.71 -0.52
C SER A 308 -2.73 -24.38 0.95
N TRP A 309 -1.68 -23.60 1.21
CA TRP A 309 -1.32 -23.13 2.54
C TRP A 309 -2.36 -22.17 3.14
N GLN A 310 -2.92 -21.23 2.35
CA GLN A 310 -3.99 -20.33 2.81
C GLN A 310 -5.24 -21.12 3.21
N ILE A 311 -5.69 -22.06 2.38
CA ILE A 311 -6.85 -22.90 2.70
C ILE A 311 -6.56 -23.74 3.95
N LYS A 312 -5.39 -24.38 4.01
CA LYS A 312 -4.95 -25.17 5.18
C LYS A 312 -4.95 -24.33 6.45
N ASN A 313 -4.50 -23.08 6.41
CA ASN A 313 -4.52 -22.19 7.58
C ASN A 313 -5.94 -21.88 8.06
N VAL A 314 -6.89 -21.66 7.14
CA VAL A 314 -8.30 -21.47 7.51
C VAL A 314 -8.84 -22.74 8.19
N LEU A 315 -8.56 -23.92 7.63
CA LEU A 315 -8.96 -25.20 8.22
C LEU A 315 -8.27 -25.46 9.58
N ASP A 316 -7.00 -25.09 9.74
CA ASP A 316 -6.26 -25.17 11.01
C ASP A 316 -6.82 -24.22 12.09
N ARG A 317 -7.37 -23.06 11.70
CA ARG A 317 -8.08 -22.16 12.62
C ARG A 317 -9.39 -22.78 13.12
N LEU A 318 -10.10 -23.53 12.28
CA LEU A 318 -11.30 -24.26 12.67
C LEU A 318 -10.97 -25.41 13.61
N TYR A 319 -10.04 -26.29 13.21
CA TYR A 319 -9.63 -27.44 14.00
C TYR A 319 -8.17 -27.81 13.76
N LYS A 320 -7.41 -28.02 14.84
CA LYS A 320 -6.11 -28.69 14.90
C LYS A 320 -6.11 -29.52 16.18
N ARG A 321 -5.45 -30.67 16.22
CA ARG A 321 -5.55 -31.63 17.36
C ARG A 321 -5.55 -30.98 18.76
N GLU A 322 -4.73 -29.95 18.97
CA GLU A 322 -4.60 -29.25 20.26
C GLU A 322 -5.14 -27.80 20.28
N LYS A 323 -5.52 -27.22 19.14
CA LYS A 323 -5.87 -25.79 19.00
C LYS A 323 -6.97 -25.58 17.97
N GLY A 324 -7.57 -24.39 17.95
CA GLY A 324 -8.61 -24.04 16.98
C GLY A 324 -9.99 -23.86 17.61
N LEU A 325 -10.92 -23.33 16.83
CA LEU A 325 -12.24 -22.91 17.28
C LEU A 325 -13.04 -24.07 17.87
N PHE A 326 -13.07 -25.22 17.18
CA PHE A 326 -13.85 -26.38 17.61
C PHE A 326 -13.30 -27.03 18.88
N VAL A 327 -11.98 -27.02 19.08
CA VAL A 327 -11.37 -27.48 20.34
C VAL A 327 -11.73 -26.55 21.50
N ARG A 328 -11.68 -25.23 21.29
CA ARG A 328 -12.10 -24.24 22.30
C ARG A 328 -13.58 -24.37 22.62
N MET A 329 -14.44 -24.46 21.61
CA MET A 329 -15.88 -24.70 21.78
C MET A 329 -16.11 -25.99 22.56
N ARG A 330 -15.46 -27.10 22.19
CA ARG A 330 -15.55 -28.37 22.92
C ARG A 330 -15.18 -28.21 24.39
N ASN A 331 -14.06 -27.55 24.68
CA ASN A 331 -13.62 -27.35 26.07
C ASN A 331 -14.59 -26.47 26.87
N ILE A 332 -15.10 -25.38 26.28
CA ILE A 332 -16.10 -24.51 26.89
C ILE A 332 -17.40 -25.29 27.14
N ILE A 333 -17.86 -26.05 26.15
CA ILE A 333 -19.03 -26.93 26.24
C ILE A 333 -18.85 -27.98 27.33
N THR A 334 -17.69 -28.61 27.45
CA THR A 334 -17.42 -29.60 28.51
C THR A 334 -17.44 -28.95 29.90
N VAL A 335 -16.98 -27.70 30.02
CA VAL A 335 -17.00 -26.94 31.28
C VAL A 335 -18.42 -26.47 31.64
N ILE A 336 -19.18 -25.97 30.66
CA ILE A 336 -20.54 -25.42 30.85
C ILE A 336 -21.61 -26.52 30.86
N GLY A 337 -21.38 -27.64 30.17
CA GLY A 337 -22.30 -28.77 29.99
C GLY A 337 -22.65 -29.52 31.28
N LYS A 338 -21.94 -29.26 32.39
CA LYS A 338 -22.39 -29.66 33.73
C LYS A 338 -23.68 -28.94 34.17
N LYS A 339 -24.08 -27.83 33.50
CA LYS A 339 -25.25 -27.00 33.85
C LYS A 339 -26.33 -26.90 32.76
N ILE A 340 -26.06 -27.26 31.50
CA ILE A 340 -26.99 -27.09 30.38
C ILE A 340 -27.27 -28.46 29.73
N LYS A 341 -28.53 -28.91 29.78
CA LYS A 341 -29.01 -30.08 29.02
C LYS A 341 -29.21 -29.69 27.54
N ASN A 342 -28.88 -30.60 26.61
CA ASN A 342 -28.92 -30.45 25.14
C ASN A 342 -27.79 -29.60 24.52
N ILE A 343 -26.52 -29.97 24.76
CA ILE A 343 -25.43 -29.45 23.93
C ILE A 343 -25.11 -30.48 22.83
N PRO A 344 -25.10 -30.10 21.54
CA PRO A 344 -24.84 -31.00 20.43
C PRO A 344 -23.34 -31.31 20.30
N LEU A 345 -22.81 -32.12 21.23
CA LEU A 345 -21.44 -32.63 21.19
C LEU A 345 -21.21 -33.56 19.98
N ASP A 346 -22.25 -34.26 19.54
CA ASP A 346 -22.21 -35.13 18.37
C ASP A 346 -21.99 -34.31 17.09
N ASP A 347 -22.72 -33.21 16.91
CA ASP A 347 -22.56 -32.35 15.74
C ASP A 347 -21.20 -31.65 15.70
N LEU A 348 -20.68 -31.22 16.85
CA LEU A 348 -19.31 -30.69 16.94
C LEU A 348 -18.26 -31.73 16.54
N THR A 349 -18.47 -32.99 16.91
CA THR A 349 -17.58 -34.10 16.54
C THR A 349 -17.64 -34.39 15.04
N LYS A 350 -18.84 -34.35 14.44
CA LYS A 350 -19.02 -34.42 12.98
C LYS A 350 -18.28 -33.28 12.27
N CYS A 351 -18.42 -32.03 12.74
CA CYS A 351 -17.69 -30.90 12.17
C CYS A 351 -16.16 -31.08 12.23
N ILE A 352 -15.63 -31.61 13.33
CA ILE A 352 -14.19 -31.91 13.45
C ILE A 352 -13.75 -32.94 12.40
N VAL A 353 -14.50 -34.03 12.25
CA VAL A 353 -14.22 -35.08 11.26
C VAL A 353 -14.28 -34.52 9.84
N SER A 354 -15.27 -33.68 9.53
CA SER A 354 -15.39 -33.04 8.22
C SER A 354 -14.20 -32.13 7.90
N VAL A 355 -13.73 -31.33 8.87
CA VAL A 355 -12.54 -30.48 8.66
C VAL A 355 -11.29 -31.31 8.43
N ASP A 356 -11.13 -32.44 9.14
CA ASP A 356 -9.97 -33.33 8.93
C ASP A 356 -10.00 -34.00 7.55
N LYS A 357 -11.16 -34.50 7.12
CA LYS A 357 -11.37 -35.02 5.76
C LYS A 357 -11.07 -33.97 4.69
N ALA A 358 -11.56 -32.74 4.87
CA ALA A 358 -11.33 -31.65 3.93
C ALA A 358 -9.83 -31.31 3.80
N LYS A 359 -9.05 -31.41 4.88
CA LYS A 359 -7.59 -31.23 4.82
C LYS A 359 -6.90 -32.31 4.01
N THR A 360 -7.30 -33.57 4.18
CA THR A 360 -6.75 -34.70 3.43
C THR A 360 -7.04 -34.55 1.94
N LEU A 361 -8.29 -34.29 1.58
CA LEU A 361 -8.71 -34.06 0.18
C LEU A 361 -7.97 -32.87 -0.43
N LEU A 362 -7.83 -31.77 0.31
CA LEU A 362 -7.06 -30.60 -0.16
C LEU A 362 -5.59 -30.96 -0.46
N MET A 363 -4.95 -31.76 0.38
CA MET A 363 -3.57 -32.20 0.16
C MET A 363 -3.47 -33.12 -1.06
N GLU A 364 -4.42 -34.03 -1.27
CA GLU A 364 -4.46 -34.89 -2.46
C GLU A 364 -4.64 -34.08 -3.75
N ILE A 365 -5.59 -33.13 -3.78
CA ILE A 365 -5.80 -32.24 -4.93
C ILE A 365 -4.54 -31.42 -5.20
N SER A 366 -3.93 -30.86 -4.15
CA SER A 366 -2.72 -30.04 -4.29
C SER A 366 -1.55 -30.84 -4.83
N GLN A 367 -1.40 -32.10 -4.40
CA GLN A 367 -0.34 -32.99 -4.89
C GLN A 367 -0.55 -33.33 -6.36
N ARG A 368 -1.77 -33.69 -6.77
CA ARG A 368 -2.07 -33.98 -8.18
C ARG A 368 -1.80 -32.79 -9.10
N ILE A 369 -2.18 -31.59 -8.67
CA ILE A 369 -1.86 -30.36 -9.42
C ILE A 369 -0.35 -30.17 -9.51
N ALA A 370 0.40 -30.37 -8.43
CA ALA A 370 1.86 -30.26 -8.44
C ALA A 370 2.50 -31.28 -9.39
N ASP A 371 2.07 -32.54 -9.36
CA ASP A 371 2.60 -33.60 -10.23
C ASP A 371 2.38 -33.29 -11.72
N GLU A 372 1.21 -32.74 -12.09
CA GLU A 372 0.96 -32.32 -13.48
C GLU A 372 1.69 -31.04 -13.90
N VAL A 373 1.91 -30.12 -12.96
CA VAL A 373 2.76 -28.95 -13.22
C VAL A 373 4.21 -29.38 -13.49
N GLU A 374 4.74 -30.37 -12.76
CA GLU A 374 6.08 -30.91 -13.00
C GLU A 374 6.22 -31.61 -14.36
N LYS A 375 5.16 -32.26 -14.84
CA LYS A 375 5.13 -32.90 -16.16
C LYS A 375 4.98 -31.91 -17.32
N SER A 376 4.54 -30.68 -17.04
CA SER A 376 4.30 -29.69 -18.08
C SER A 376 5.61 -29.18 -18.71
N GLU A 377 5.62 -29.04 -20.04
CA GLU A 377 6.79 -28.52 -20.77
C GLU A 377 7.14 -27.06 -20.43
N TYR A 378 6.20 -26.32 -19.81
CA TYR A 378 6.33 -24.91 -19.49
C TYR A 378 6.70 -24.70 -18.02
N SER A 379 7.99 -24.61 -17.73
CA SER A 379 8.62 -24.01 -16.53
C SER A 379 7.72 -23.84 -15.29
N GLY A 380 7.19 -24.92 -14.74
CA GLY A 380 6.42 -24.91 -13.48
C GLY A 380 5.09 -24.13 -13.52
N LYS A 381 4.46 -23.97 -14.69
CA LYS A 381 3.13 -23.32 -14.82
C LYS A 381 2.21 -24.14 -15.70
N LEU A 382 1.06 -24.54 -15.16
CA LEU A 382 -0.02 -25.18 -15.90
C LEU A 382 -1.16 -24.17 -16.11
N ARG A 383 -1.53 -23.92 -17.37
CA ARG A 383 -2.69 -23.09 -17.71
C ARG A 383 -3.87 -24.00 -18.02
N LEU A 384 -4.89 -23.96 -17.16
CA LEU A 384 -6.11 -24.74 -17.34
C LEU A 384 -7.18 -23.93 -18.08
N LYS A 385 -7.88 -24.58 -19.00
CA LYS A 385 -9.09 -24.12 -19.69
C LYS A 385 -10.24 -25.09 -19.39
N GLU A 386 -11.48 -24.65 -19.62
CA GLU A 386 -12.63 -25.55 -19.55
C GLU A 386 -12.47 -26.71 -20.55
N GLY A 387 -12.63 -27.94 -20.07
CA GLY A 387 -12.46 -29.16 -20.85
C GLY A 387 -11.09 -29.84 -20.72
N ASP A 388 -10.17 -29.30 -19.91
CA ASP A 388 -8.88 -29.97 -19.66
C ASP A 388 -9.04 -31.22 -18.79
N SER A 389 -8.30 -32.28 -19.11
CA SER A 389 -8.38 -33.59 -18.44
C SER A 389 -8.19 -33.51 -16.93
N LEU A 390 -7.26 -32.65 -16.47
CA LEU A 390 -7.01 -32.45 -15.04
C LEU A 390 -8.25 -31.87 -14.31
N VAL A 391 -9.03 -31.02 -14.97
CA VAL A 391 -10.26 -30.45 -14.39
C VAL A 391 -11.31 -31.53 -14.21
N GLU A 392 -11.43 -32.47 -15.16
CA GLU A 392 -12.33 -33.62 -15.05
C GLU A 392 -11.86 -34.62 -13.98
N GLU A 393 -10.55 -34.86 -13.87
CA GLU A 393 -9.98 -35.78 -12.89
C GLU A 393 -10.10 -35.30 -11.44
N ILE A 394 -10.07 -33.98 -11.22
CA ILE A 394 -10.22 -33.38 -9.87
C ILE A 394 -11.69 -33.22 -9.49
N LYS A 395 -12.61 -33.21 -10.48
CA LYS A 395 -14.04 -32.97 -10.26
C LYS A 395 -14.67 -33.87 -9.17
N PRO A 396 -14.40 -35.19 -9.09
CA PRO A 396 -14.96 -36.04 -8.03
C PRO A 396 -14.45 -35.69 -6.64
N LEU A 397 -13.17 -35.30 -6.51
CA LEU A 397 -12.57 -34.86 -5.24
C LEU A 397 -13.17 -33.52 -4.80
N ASN A 398 -13.47 -32.64 -5.76
CA ASN A 398 -14.13 -31.38 -5.49
C ASN A 398 -15.59 -31.59 -5.06
N GLU A 399 -16.34 -32.46 -5.73
CA GLU A 399 -17.72 -32.81 -5.33
C GLU A 399 -17.77 -33.42 -3.91
N ALA A 400 -16.79 -34.26 -3.56
CA ALA A 400 -16.65 -34.82 -2.21
C ALA A 400 -16.29 -33.77 -1.13
N LEU A 401 -15.73 -32.62 -1.50
CA LEU A 401 -15.52 -31.49 -0.60
C LEU A 401 -16.80 -30.69 -0.34
N TYR A 402 -17.75 -30.70 -1.28
CA TYR A 402 -19.04 -30.00 -1.17
C TYR A 402 -20.11 -30.82 -0.43
N SER A 403 -20.04 -32.15 -0.49
CA SER A 403 -20.91 -33.09 0.23
C SER A 403 -20.54 -33.22 1.71
#